data_AF-A0AAV5V4U5-F1
#
_entry.id   AF-A0AAV5V4U5-F1
#
_cell.length_a   1.000
_cell.length_b   1.000
_cell.length_c   1.000
_cell.angle_alpha   90.00
_cell.angle_beta   90.00
_cell.angle_gamma   90.00
#
_symmetry.space_group_name_H-M   'P 1'
#
loop_
_entity.id
_entity.type
_entity.pdbx_description
1 polymer ?
#
loop_
_entity_poly.entity_id
_entity_poly.type
_entity_poly.pdbx_seq_one_letter_code
_entity_poly.pdbx_strand_id
1 'polypeptide(L)' 'GTWSEWTTTGYCPTTCGSCSVAPRTRTCTSQAKGCPCTSDTGPCGIALCPWPTPTCCGMYVKSLNGNTRSFFCGPG' A
#
# COMPACT_ATOMS: atom_id res chain seq x y z
N GLY A 1 -14.44 -11.12 5.75
CA GLY A 1 -13.54 -11.80 4.79
C GLY A 1 -12.15 -11.26 4.98
N THR A 2 -11.16 -12.13 5.15
CA THR A 2 -9.76 -11.72 5.29
C THR A 2 -9.22 -11.40 3.90
N TRP A 3 -8.77 -10.17 3.70
CA TRP A 3 -8.09 -9.75 2.48
C TRP A 3 -6.58 -9.85 2.71
N SER A 4 -5.82 -10.24 1.69
CA SER A 4 -4.37 -10.10 1.72
C SER A 4 -4.00 -8.63 1.70
N GLU A 5 -2.76 -8.35 2.09
CA GLU A 5 -2.13 -7.06 1.81
C GLU A 5 -2.18 -6.74 0.31
N TRP A 6 -2.16 -5.44 -0.01
CA TRP A 6 -2.09 -4.97 -1.38
C TRP A 6 -0.71 -5.23 -1.97
N THR A 7 -0.66 -5.83 -3.15
CA THR A 7 0.55 -6.07 -3.92
C THR A 7 0.57 -5.13 -5.12
N THR A 8 1.61 -4.31 -5.24
CA THR A 8 1.80 -3.46 -6.42
C THR A 8 2.24 -4.33 -7.60
N THR A 9 1.50 -4.31 -8.71
CA THR A 9 1.79 -5.11 -9.91
C THR A 9 2.42 -4.29 -11.03
N GLY A 10 2.27 -2.96 -11.02
CA GLY A 10 2.89 -2.07 -12.00
C GLY A 10 4.21 -1.44 -11.54
N TYR A 11 4.85 -0.71 -12.45
CA TYR A 11 6.00 0.13 -12.11
C TYR A 11 5.55 1.26 -11.17
N CYS A 12 6.24 1.40 -10.04
CA CYS A 12 6.06 2.51 -9.15
C CYS A 12 7.25 3.48 -9.29
N PRO A 13 7.03 4.75 -9.68
CA PRO A 13 8.09 5.74 -9.82
C PRO A 13 8.80 6.07 -8.50
N THR A 14 8.14 5.88 -7.37
CA THR A 14 8.64 6.22 -6.04
C THR A 14 8.76 4.99 -5.16
N THR A 15 9.85 4.86 -4.42
CA THR A 15 10.03 3.73 -3.49
C THR A 15 9.57 4.04 -2.06
N CYS A 16 9.31 5.31 -1.75
CA CYS A 16 8.87 5.78 -0.43
C CYS A 16 7.83 6.92 -0.55
N GLY A 17 7.14 7.19 0.56
CA GLY A 17 6.29 8.36 0.77
C GLY A 17 4.85 8.25 0.25
N SER A 18 4.47 7.15 -0.42
CA SER A 18 3.17 7.04 -1.10
C SER A 18 2.90 8.19 -2.08
N CYS A 19 3.95 8.74 -2.71
CA CYS A 19 3.85 9.93 -3.56
C CYS A 19 3.34 9.63 -4.98
N SER A 20 3.43 8.37 -5.42
CA SER A 20 2.96 7.93 -6.73
C SER A 20 1.86 6.89 -6.59
N VAL A 21 1.09 6.73 -7.67
CA VAL A 21 0.10 5.67 -7.80
C VAL A 21 0.57 4.63 -8.81
N ALA A 22 0.29 3.37 -8.53
CA ALA A 22 0.52 2.27 -9.45
C ALA A 22 -0.63 1.25 -9.40
N PRO A 23 -0.81 0.45 -10.45
CA PRO A 23 -1.69 -0.71 -10.42
C PRO A 23 -1.29 -1.65 -9.28
N ARG A 24 -2.27 -2.04 -8.48
CA ARG A 24 -2.13 -2.97 -7.36
C ARG A 24 -3.27 -3.98 -7.35
N THR A 25 -2.99 -5.16 -6.85
CA THR A 25 -3.99 -6.23 -6.68
C THR A 25 -4.02 -6.64 -5.22
N ARG A 26 -5.19 -7.07 -4.74
CA ARG A 26 -5.31 -7.77 -3.46
C ARG A 26 -5.92 -9.14 -3.73
N THR A 27 -5.39 -10.14 -3.06
CA THR A 27 -5.91 -11.50 -3.13
C THR A 27 -6.86 -11.70 -1.94
N CYS A 28 -8.07 -12.18 -2.17
CA CYS A 28 -8.93 -12.57 -1.06
C CYS A 28 -8.42 -13.90 -0.49
N THR A 29 -7.81 -13.87 0.70
CA THR A 29 -7.28 -15.09 1.36
C THR A 29 -8.36 -15.97 1.99
N SER A 30 -9.64 -15.56 1.99
CA SER A 30 -10.74 -16.47 2.29
C SER A 30 -11.04 -17.37 1.08
N GLN A 31 -10.29 -18.47 0.97
CA GLN A 31 -10.24 -19.45 -0.11
C GLN A 31 -11.55 -20.22 -0.41
N ALA A 32 -12.72 -19.79 0.09
CA ALA A 32 -13.96 -20.58 0.06
C ALA A 32 -15.18 -19.94 -0.64
N LYS A 33 -15.14 -18.67 -1.09
CA LYS A 33 -16.37 -17.99 -1.58
C LYS A 33 -16.21 -17.10 -2.83
N GLY A 34 -15.32 -17.44 -3.76
CA GLY A 34 -15.38 -16.87 -5.13
C GLY A 34 -15.30 -15.34 -5.23
N CYS A 35 -14.62 -14.66 -4.31
CA CYS A 35 -14.42 -13.21 -4.42
C CYS A 35 -13.50 -12.91 -5.61
N PRO A 36 -13.90 -12.05 -6.56
CA PRO A 36 -13.04 -11.67 -7.67
C PRO A 36 -11.81 -10.94 -7.14
N CYS A 37 -10.62 -11.35 -7.58
CA CYS A 37 -9.39 -10.58 -7.38
C CYS A 37 -9.55 -9.25 -8.10
N THR A 38 -9.84 -8.17 -7.37
CA THR A 38 -9.94 -6.82 -7.93
C THR A 38 -8.55 -6.21 -8.07
N SER A 39 -8.17 -5.87 -9.30
CA SER A 39 -7.14 -4.88 -9.58
C SER A 39 -7.68 -3.48 -9.32
N ASP A 40 -6.86 -2.64 -8.73
CA ASP A 40 -7.14 -1.23 -8.44
C ASP A 40 -5.89 -0.40 -8.73
N THR A 41 -6.02 0.91 -8.89
CA THR A 41 -4.87 1.82 -8.95
C THR A 41 -4.79 2.59 -7.65
N GLY A 42 -3.68 2.49 -6.93
CA GLY A 42 -3.54 3.14 -5.64
C GLY A 42 -2.10 3.51 -5.29
N PRO A 43 -1.86 4.08 -4.11
CA PRO A 43 -0.54 4.52 -3.70
C PRO A 43 0.45 3.35 -3.70
N CYS A 44 1.65 3.63 -4.19
CA CYS A 44 2.76 2.70 -4.26
C CYS A 44 4.01 3.32 -3.62
N GLY A 45 4.99 2.49 -3.26
CA GLY A 45 6.15 2.97 -2.49
C GLY A 45 5.73 3.46 -1.11
N ILE A 46 4.95 2.67 -0.38
CA ILE A 46 4.36 3.06 0.91
C ILE A 46 5.38 3.10 2.07
N ALA A 47 6.66 2.85 1.81
CA ALA A 47 7.70 2.96 2.83
C ALA A 47 7.84 4.41 3.31
N LEU A 48 8.26 4.60 4.55
CA LEU A 48 8.56 5.95 5.06
C LEU A 48 9.80 6.50 4.34
N CYS A 49 9.70 7.72 3.79
CA CYS A 49 10.89 8.38 3.26
C CYS A 49 11.81 8.85 4.40
N PRO A 50 13.14 8.68 4.26
CA PRO A 50 14.11 9.24 5.18
C PRO A 50 14.24 10.76 5.00
N TRP A 51 14.67 11.45 6.05
CA TRP A 51 15.05 12.86 5.97
C TRP A 51 16.14 13.06 4.87
N PRO A 52 16.14 14.18 4.10
CA PRO A 52 15.40 15.44 4.29
C PRO A 52 14.04 15.51 3.58
N THR A 53 13.64 14.47 2.86
CA THR A 53 12.35 14.50 2.16
C THR A 53 11.20 14.29 3.16
N PRO A 54 10.00 14.83 2.86
CA PRO A 54 8.81 14.56 3.66
C PRO A 54 8.59 13.04 3.78
N THR A 55 8.35 12.57 5.00
CA THR A 55 8.20 11.12 5.27
C THR A 55 7.08 10.49 4.45
N CYS A 56 5.97 11.20 4.29
CA CYS A 56 4.81 10.82 3.48
C CYS A 56 4.33 12.03 2.66
N CYS A 57 3.73 11.77 1.50
CA CYS A 57 3.26 12.78 0.56
C CYS A 57 1.76 13.06 0.68
N GLY A 58 1.35 14.30 0.45
CA GLY A 58 -0.05 14.69 0.36
C GLY A 58 -0.83 14.41 1.65
N MET A 59 -1.91 13.62 1.52
CA MET A 59 -2.81 13.26 2.61
C MET A 59 -2.35 12.02 3.40
N TYR A 60 -1.23 11.40 3.00
CA TYR A 60 -0.73 10.19 3.64
C TYR A 60 0.06 10.55 4.90
N VAL A 61 -0.15 9.75 5.96
CA VAL A 61 0.51 9.91 7.25
C VAL A 61 1.21 8.62 7.64
N LYS A 62 2.11 8.71 8.62
CA LYS A 62 2.76 7.53 9.20
C LYS A 62 1.72 6.68 9.93
N SER A 63 1.44 5.52 9.39
CA SER A 63 0.54 4.51 9.94
C SER A 63 1.33 3.26 10.36
N LEU A 64 0.81 2.51 11.32
CA LEU A 64 1.39 1.23 11.76
C LEU A 64 0.60 0.08 11.16
N ASN A 65 1.26 -0.81 10.42
CA ASN A 65 0.65 -2.08 10.02
C ASN A 65 0.74 -3.02 11.22
N GLY A 66 -0.41 -3.32 11.83
CA GLY A 66 -0.48 -4.20 13.00
C GLY A 66 -0.06 -5.65 12.72
N ASN A 67 -0.18 -6.11 11.46
CA ASN A 67 0.16 -7.47 11.06
C ASN A 67 1.68 -7.65 10.93
N THR A 68 2.33 -6.73 10.22
CA THR A 68 3.79 -6.79 9.96
C THR A 68 4.61 -6.02 10.99
N ARG A 69 3.96 -5.29 11.90
CA ARG A 69 4.58 -4.37 12.88
C ARG A 69 5.52 -3.36 12.22
N SER A 70 5.22 -2.97 10.97
CA SER A 70 6.02 -2.02 10.21
C SER A 70 5.28 -0.71 10.02
N PHE A 71 6.01 0.40 10.01
CA PHE A 71 5.44 1.70 9.66
C PHE A 71 5.40 1.90 8.15
N PHE A 72 4.34 2.52 7.67
CA PHE A 72 4.13 2.84 6.27
C PHE A 72 3.35 4.15 6.12
N CYS A 73 3.34 4.73 4.93
CA CYS A 73 2.53 5.88 4.57
C CYS A 73 1.12 5.44 4.15
N GLY A 74 0.18 5.53 5.09
CA GLY A 74 -1.22 5.15 4.90
C GLY A 74 -2.14 6.38 4.85
N PRO A 75 -3.39 6.23 4.35
CA PRO A 75 -4.39 7.27 4.49
C PRO A 75 -4.61 7.57 5.99
N GLY A 76 -4.67 8.86 6.33
CA GLY A 76 -4.95 9.34 7.69
C GLY A 76 -6.41 9.23 8.09
#